data_AF-A0A431ILD4-F1
#
_entry.id   AF-A0A431ILD4-F1
#
_cell.length_a   1.000
_cell.length_b   1.000
_cell.length_c   1.000
_cell.angle_alpha   90.00
_cell.angle_beta   90.00
_cell.angle_gamma   90.00
#
_symmetry.space_group_name_H-M   'P 1'
#
loop_
_entity.id
_entity.type
_entity.pdbx_description
1 polymer ?
#
loop_
_entity_poly.entity_id
_entity_poly.type
_entity_poly.pdbx_seq_one_letter_code
_entity_poly.pdbx_strand_id
1 'polypeptide(L)'
;MTGRPLRTVASDVGHAAAPLLRRIGVWFSDLFRVGSAEATDGDTADPASDVALFDQDRDAKPAPKRSRTRKPTTPDVVVAANQEPVDPTQLEIELPPGLAGSAWKLPPVKLLSLSGRRDIDTRAVAARGDVLVSALAEHGVQTRIVGMTVGPTVTRYELELGTGVKVARVTSLNKDIAYAMASPDVRILAPIPGRQAIGVEVPNADRVVVNLGDILTSEEARQATHPLQVAVGRDINGAAKLMNLATMPHLLIAGQTGAGKSSCINSIITSVMMRATPEQVRMILIDPKRVELTQYNRIPHLLTQVVANPKKAANALNWAVKEMERRYDLLSEVGVRDITGYNKKFDKGELTPEPGSERTYERLPFILIVVDELADLMMVAPRDVEESICRIAQMARAVGLHLVIATQRPSVNVITGVIKANVPARLAFAVASATDSKVILDQGGAERLVGRGDMLLLEGGSSAPERIQGAWVEESEVHSIVSSWRRQAPDVESQYVSDVQGSDDAGGSTAGGSGSGDDDDLLAQAMELVVRSQLGSTSMLQRKLKVGFARAGRLMDLLEERGVVGPSEGSKARDVLMSPEELDNLIESGAI
;
A
#
# COMPACT_ATOMS: atom_id res chain seq x y z
N MET A 1 -5.70 -42.31 -46.23
CA MET A 1 -5.96 -43.41 -45.27
C MET A 1 -6.78 -42.81 -44.14
N THR A 2 -8.11 -43.01 -44.06
CA THR A 2 -8.83 -44.19 -43.51
C THR A 2 -8.64 -44.33 -41.99
N GLY A 3 -9.67 -44.26 -41.13
CA GLY A 3 -11.10 -44.02 -41.41
C GLY A 3 -11.98 -43.86 -40.15
N ARG A 4 -13.21 -43.36 -40.37
CA ARG A 4 -14.38 -43.22 -39.47
C ARG A 4 -14.91 -44.58 -38.92
N PRO A 5 -15.90 -44.63 -37.99
CA PRO A 5 -16.12 -43.87 -36.73
C PRO A 5 -16.86 -44.75 -35.66
N LEU A 6 -17.85 -44.15 -34.95
CA LEU A 6 -19.13 -44.70 -34.43
C LEU A 6 -19.32 -44.92 -32.91
N ARG A 7 -20.61 -44.89 -32.53
CA ARG A 7 -21.20 -44.74 -31.19
C ARG A 7 -21.72 -46.09 -30.65
N THR A 8 -22.29 -46.01 -29.44
CA THR A 8 -23.41 -46.84 -28.92
C THR A 8 -23.16 -48.33 -28.64
N VAL A 9 -23.11 -48.65 -27.35
CA VAL A 9 -23.98 -49.66 -26.72
C VAL A 9 -24.57 -49.03 -25.45
N ALA A 10 -25.79 -49.43 -25.07
CA ALA A 10 -26.46 -49.07 -23.82
C ALA A 10 -27.17 -50.32 -23.26
N SER A 11 -27.52 -50.31 -21.96
CA SER A 11 -28.20 -51.41 -21.23
C SER A 11 -27.37 -52.72 -21.12
N ASP A 12 -27.42 -53.52 -20.04
CA ASP A 12 -28.60 -53.85 -19.23
C ASP A 12 -28.33 -54.19 -17.75
N VAL A 13 -29.42 -54.14 -16.95
CA VAL A 13 -29.87 -55.05 -15.84
C VAL A 13 -28.79 -55.92 -15.16
N GLY A 14 -28.54 -55.86 -13.84
CA GLY A 14 -29.44 -56.27 -12.73
C GLY A 14 -28.93 -57.61 -12.12
N HIS A 15 -29.25 -58.09 -10.91
CA HIS A 15 -30.18 -57.71 -9.83
C HIS A 15 -29.65 -58.23 -8.48
N ALA A 16 -29.87 -57.52 -7.37
CA ALA A 16 -30.06 -58.03 -5.99
C ALA A 16 -30.22 -56.87 -4.98
N ALA A 17 -30.97 -56.95 -3.88
CA ALA A 17 -32.19 -57.71 -3.56
C ALA A 17 -32.91 -56.99 -2.39
N ALA A 18 -34.24 -57.02 -2.36
CA ALA A 18 -35.08 -56.50 -1.26
C ALA A 18 -35.70 -57.69 -0.47
N PRO A 19 -36.49 -57.51 0.61
CA PRO A 19 -36.95 -56.27 1.26
C PRO A 19 -36.92 -56.27 2.82
N LEU A 20 -37.18 -55.10 3.46
CA LEU A 20 -37.99 -55.07 4.70
C LEU A 20 -38.65 -53.69 4.99
N LEU A 21 -39.84 -53.79 5.58
CA LEU A 21 -40.96 -52.82 5.63
C LEU A 21 -40.79 -51.53 6.47
N ARG A 22 -41.47 -50.46 6.00
CA ARG A 22 -42.26 -49.45 6.76
C ARG A 22 -41.62 -48.72 7.97
N ARG A 23 -41.56 -47.38 7.87
CA ARG A 23 -42.37 -46.49 8.74
C ARG A 23 -42.50 -45.03 8.24
N ILE A 24 -43.76 -44.56 8.19
CA ILE A 24 -44.28 -43.19 8.38
C ILE A 24 -43.72 -42.05 7.49
N GLY A 25 -44.66 -41.39 6.80
CA GLY A 25 -44.59 -39.98 6.41
C GLY A 25 -45.98 -39.35 6.60
N VAL A 26 -46.13 -38.07 6.24
CA VAL A 26 -47.38 -37.28 6.22
C VAL A 26 -47.99 -36.99 7.61
N TRP A 27 -47.79 -35.76 8.10
CA TRP A 27 -48.65 -35.12 9.10
C TRP A 27 -48.64 -33.59 8.89
N PHE A 28 -49.65 -32.88 9.40
CA PHE A 28 -49.95 -31.45 9.16
C PHE A 28 -50.48 -31.04 7.78
N SER A 29 -51.65 -31.59 7.41
CA SER A 29 -52.80 -30.72 7.10
C SER A 29 -53.85 -30.88 8.21
N ASP A 30 -54.85 -29.99 8.24
CA ASP A 30 -56.09 -30.10 9.01
C ASP A 30 -55.99 -30.17 10.54
N LEU A 31 -55.73 -29.01 11.16
CA LEU A 31 -56.24 -28.70 12.49
C LEU A 31 -56.86 -27.28 12.49
N PHE A 32 -57.95 -27.09 13.26
CA PHE A 32 -58.73 -25.84 13.43
C PHE A 32 -59.77 -25.44 12.36
N ARG A 33 -60.70 -26.35 12.09
CA ARG A 33 -62.18 -26.12 12.06
C ARG A 33 -62.80 -27.40 12.69
N VAL A 34 -63.95 -27.43 13.38
CA VAL A 34 -65.24 -26.70 13.31
C VAL A 34 -65.84 -26.52 14.72
N GLY A 35 -66.79 -25.58 14.92
CA GLY A 35 -67.69 -25.51 16.08
C GLY A 35 -68.84 -24.50 15.87
N SER A 36 -70.05 -24.79 16.36
CA SER A 36 -71.31 -24.03 16.13
C SER A 36 -72.38 -24.44 17.17
N ALA A 37 -73.59 -23.87 17.30
CA ALA A 37 -74.34 -22.86 16.53
C ALA A 37 -75.14 -21.94 17.53
N GLU A 38 -76.40 -21.45 17.40
CA GLU A 38 -77.50 -21.60 16.43
C GLU A 38 -78.56 -20.45 16.54
N ALA A 39 -79.14 -20.03 15.40
CA ALA A 39 -80.50 -19.45 15.20
C ALA A 39 -81.05 -18.17 15.92
N THR A 40 -82.21 -17.72 15.38
CA THR A 40 -83.15 -16.63 15.82
C THR A 40 -82.74 -15.17 15.59
N ASP A 41 -83.64 -14.22 15.26
CA ASP A 41 -84.88 -14.23 14.45
C ASP A 41 -85.30 -12.75 14.11
N GLY A 42 -86.32 -12.52 13.27
CA GLY A 42 -87.18 -11.31 13.35
C GLY A 42 -86.81 -10.02 12.58
N ASP A 43 -87.22 -9.97 11.31
CA ASP A 43 -88.11 -8.97 10.62
C ASP A 43 -88.27 -7.48 11.06
N THR A 44 -88.94 -6.70 10.19
CA THR A 44 -89.56 -5.34 10.29
C THR A 44 -88.80 -4.15 9.65
N ALA A 45 -89.57 -3.12 9.23
CA ALA A 45 -89.15 -2.13 8.22
C ALA A 45 -89.77 -0.72 8.39
N ASP A 46 -89.05 0.30 7.90
CA ASP A 46 -89.51 1.64 7.45
C ASP A 46 -90.17 2.56 8.53
N PRO A 47 -90.53 3.85 8.26
CA PRO A 47 -90.15 4.74 7.15
C PRO A 47 -89.77 6.21 7.52
N ALA A 48 -89.26 6.93 6.51
CA ALA A 48 -89.54 8.35 6.17
C ALA A 48 -89.09 9.57 7.03
N SER A 49 -89.15 10.73 6.36
CA SER A 49 -88.95 12.13 6.79
C SER A 49 -87.49 12.60 7.04
N ASP A 50 -87.08 13.84 6.69
CA ASP A 50 -87.85 14.96 6.12
C ASP A 50 -87.08 15.80 5.06
N VAL A 51 -87.79 16.71 4.38
CA VAL A 51 -87.35 17.41 3.15
C VAL A 51 -86.83 18.82 3.40
N ALA A 52 -85.78 19.21 2.68
CA ALA A 52 -85.44 20.61 2.40
C ALA A 52 -84.98 20.76 0.93
N LEU A 53 -85.42 21.84 0.28
CA LEU A 53 -85.15 22.20 -1.12
C LEU A 53 -84.28 23.47 -1.21
N PHE A 54 -84.04 23.94 -2.45
CA PHE A 54 -83.22 25.10 -2.85
C PHE A 54 -81.69 24.88 -2.85
N ASP A 55 -80.94 25.36 -3.84
CA ASP A 55 -81.28 25.64 -5.25
C ASP A 55 -79.99 25.54 -6.11
N GLN A 56 -80.14 25.65 -7.43
CA GLN A 56 -79.11 25.79 -8.47
C GLN A 56 -77.71 26.21 -8.02
N ASP A 57 -76.71 25.39 -8.37
CA ASP A 57 -75.74 25.85 -9.37
C ASP A 57 -75.20 24.70 -10.25
N ARG A 58 -74.65 25.03 -11.43
CA ARG A 58 -74.23 24.06 -12.45
C ARG A 58 -72.71 23.91 -12.52
N ASP A 59 -72.16 22.99 -11.74
CA ASP A 59 -70.73 22.64 -11.86
C ASP A 59 -70.48 21.39 -12.73
N ALA A 60 -69.47 21.47 -13.60
CA ALA A 60 -69.20 20.47 -14.62
C ALA A 60 -68.33 19.32 -14.10
N LYS A 61 -68.64 18.08 -14.49
CA LYS A 61 -67.81 16.91 -14.15
C LYS A 61 -66.36 17.15 -14.62
N PRO A 62 -65.36 17.10 -13.73
CA PRO A 62 -63.97 17.31 -14.13
C PRO A 62 -63.52 16.19 -15.05
N ALA A 63 -63.17 16.53 -16.30
CA ALA A 63 -62.64 15.57 -17.26
C ALA A 63 -61.35 14.92 -16.72
N PRO A 64 -61.12 13.61 -16.96
CA PRO A 64 -59.93 12.93 -16.45
C PRO A 64 -58.67 13.61 -17.00
N LYS A 65 -57.86 14.19 -16.10
CA LYS A 65 -56.58 14.79 -16.45
C LYS A 65 -55.70 13.72 -17.10
N ARG A 66 -55.54 13.79 -18.43
CA ARG A 66 -54.58 12.96 -19.18
C ARG A 66 -53.25 12.98 -18.45
N SER A 67 -52.80 11.82 -17.96
CA SER A 67 -51.48 11.69 -17.37
C SER A 67 -50.47 12.08 -18.44
N ARG A 68 -49.77 13.20 -18.22
CA ARG A 68 -48.62 13.56 -19.06
C ARG A 68 -47.58 12.48 -18.78
N THR A 69 -47.39 11.56 -19.73
CA THR A 69 -46.28 10.62 -19.69
C THR A 69 -45.01 11.43 -19.45
N ARG A 70 -44.36 11.21 -18.30
CA ARG A 70 -43.03 11.74 -18.06
C ARG A 70 -42.18 11.25 -19.22
N LYS A 71 -41.65 12.17 -20.04
CA LYS A 71 -40.56 11.83 -20.95
C LYS A 71 -39.49 11.13 -20.12
N PRO A 72 -38.86 10.05 -20.61
CA PRO A 72 -37.70 9.49 -19.93
C PRO A 72 -36.70 10.63 -19.72
N THR A 73 -36.40 10.96 -18.46
CA THR A 73 -35.26 11.83 -18.16
C THR A 73 -34.04 11.05 -18.62
N THR A 74 -33.32 11.59 -19.61
CA THR A 74 -32.01 11.07 -19.98
C THR A 74 -31.13 11.10 -18.74
N PRO A 75 -30.60 9.95 -18.27
CA PRO A 75 -29.82 9.91 -17.04
C PRO A 75 -28.61 10.83 -17.15
N ASP A 76 -28.38 11.64 -16.12
CA ASP A 76 -27.38 12.70 -16.14
C ASP A 76 -25.96 12.12 -16.31
N VAL A 77 -25.24 12.67 -17.29
CA VAL A 77 -23.82 12.34 -17.52
C VAL A 77 -22.99 13.33 -16.72
N VAL A 78 -22.52 12.89 -15.56
CA VAL A 78 -21.53 13.61 -14.75
C VAL A 78 -20.16 13.36 -15.39
N VAL A 79 -19.74 14.30 -16.24
CA VAL A 79 -18.34 14.40 -16.65
C VAL A 79 -17.54 14.80 -15.41
N ALA A 80 -16.51 14.02 -15.08
CA ALA A 80 -15.52 14.39 -14.08
C ALA A 80 -14.99 15.79 -14.38
N ALA A 81 -14.98 16.67 -13.38
CA ALA A 81 -14.58 18.05 -13.59
C ALA A 81 -13.08 18.11 -13.96
N ASN A 82 -12.81 18.46 -15.22
CA ASN A 82 -11.66 19.30 -15.52
C ASN A 82 -11.86 20.60 -14.74
N GLN A 83 -11.40 20.62 -13.48
CA GLN A 83 -11.24 21.84 -12.69
C GLN A 83 -10.56 22.87 -13.61
N GLU A 84 -11.11 24.07 -13.70
CA GLU A 84 -10.48 25.12 -14.52
C GLU A 84 -9.04 25.32 -14.02
N PRO A 85 -8.05 25.53 -14.92
CA PRO A 85 -6.66 25.63 -14.52
C PRO A 85 -6.49 26.83 -13.58
N VAL A 86 -6.48 26.53 -12.28
CA VAL A 86 -6.45 27.54 -11.22
C VAL A 86 -5.19 28.35 -11.40
N ASP A 87 -5.33 29.68 -11.40
CA ASP A 87 -4.26 30.61 -11.76
C ASP A 87 -2.94 30.19 -11.08
N PRO A 88 -1.85 29.91 -11.83
CA PRO A 88 -0.58 29.44 -11.29
C PRO A 88 0.20 30.51 -10.52
N THR A 89 -0.51 31.47 -9.91
CA THR A 89 -0.20 31.93 -8.55
C THR A 89 0.35 30.78 -7.71
N GLN A 90 1.52 31.01 -7.14
CA GLN A 90 2.31 29.99 -6.49
C GLN A 90 1.49 29.34 -5.37
N LEU A 91 1.69 28.03 -5.16
CA LEU A 91 1.32 27.42 -3.89
C LEU A 91 2.19 28.09 -2.83
N GLU A 92 1.68 29.13 -2.19
CA GLU A 92 2.21 29.66 -0.94
C GLU A 92 1.87 28.64 0.15
N ILE A 93 2.60 27.53 0.10
CA ILE A 93 2.71 26.57 1.19
C ILE A 93 3.43 27.34 2.29
N GLU A 94 2.65 27.98 3.16
CA GLU A 94 3.16 28.68 4.33
C GLU A 94 4.04 27.69 5.12
N LEU A 95 5.35 27.89 5.04
CA LEU A 95 6.29 27.09 5.82
C LEU A 95 5.94 27.31 7.30
N PRO A 96 5.84 26.25 8.12
CA PRO A 96 5.55 26.38 9.55
C PRO A 96 6.44 27.45 10.19
N PRO A 97 5.96 28.28 11.15
CA PRO A 97 6.68 29.48 11.58
C PRO A 97 8.17 29.30 11.96
N GLY A 98 8.55 28.16 12.54
CA GLY A 98 9.95 27.81 12.82
C GLY A 98 10.86 27.58 11.59
N LEU A 99 10.30 27.68 10.38
CA LEU A 99 10.95 27.53 9.07
C LEU A 99 10.80 28.79 8.19
N ALA A 100 10.23 29.88 8.71
CA ALA A 100 10.09 31.16 8.01
C ALA A 100 11.45 31.83 7.68
N GLY A 101 12.55 31.33 8.26
CA GLY A 101 13.94 31.69 7.92
C GLY A 101 14.74 30.57 7.23
N SER A 102 14.08 29.53 6.70
CA SER A 102 14.75 28.41 6.02
C SER A 102 15.57 28.90 4.82
N ALA A 103 16.79 28.37 4.67
CA ALA A 103 17.65 28.69 3.52
C ALA A 103 17.16 28.07 2.20
N TRP A 104 16.28 27.06 2.29
CA TRP A 104 15.79 26.27 1.17
C TRP A 104 14.67 26.97 0.40
N LYS A 105 14.72 26.89 -0.93
CA LYS A 105 13.68 27.37 -1.83
C LYS A 105 13.03 26.18 -2.53
N LEU A 106 11.73 26.02 -2.31
CA LEU A 106 10.93 25.01 -3.01
C LEU A 106 10.98 25.23 -4.53
N PRO A 107 10.97 24.17 -5.35
CA PRO A 107 10.96 24.31 -6.81
C PRO A 107 9.64 24.93 -7.28
N PRO A 108 9.64 25.82 -8.28
CA PRO A 108 8.42 26.44 -8.78
C PRO A 108 7.55 25.42 -9.51
N VAL A 109 6.23 25.49 -9.31
CA VAL A 109 5.23 24.58 -9.92
C VAL A 109 5.33 24.52 -11.45
N LYS A 110 5.86 25.57 -12.09
CA LYS A 110 6.15 25.66 -13.54
C LYS A 110 7.19 24.64 -14.06
N LEU A 111 7.82 23.86 -13.19
CA LEU A 111 8.63 22.69 -13.58
C LEU A 111 7.78 21.43 -13.85
N LEU A 112 6.48 21.48 -13.56
CA LEU A 112 5.51 20.43 -13.85
C LEU A 112 4.57 20.86 -14.98
N SER A 113 4.21 19.89 -15.81
CA SER A 113 3.20 20.00 -16.85
C SER A 113 1.79 19.99 -16.26
N LEU A 114 0.89 20.73 -16.89
CA LEU A 114 -0.54 20.78 -16.60
C LEU A 114 -1.32 20.26 -17.81
N SER A 115 -2.42 19.55 -17.57
CA SER A 115 -3.27 18.99 -18.62
C SER A 115 -4.05 20.08 -19.35
N GLY A 116 -4.03 20.01 -20.68
CA GLY A 116 -4.92 20.82 -21.52
C GLY A 116 -6.38 20.39 -21.37
N ARG A 117 -7.32 21.34 -21.44
CA ARG A 117 -8.76 21.08 -21.44
C ARG A 117 -9.13 20.10 -22.56
N ARG A 118 -9.89 19.05 -22.21
CA ARG A 118 -10.52 18.12 -23.16
C ARG A 118 -12.04 18.17 -22.99
N ASP A 119 -12.75 18.15 -24.12
CA ASP A 119 -14.18 17.93 -24.16
C ASP A 119 -14.49 16.43 -24.29
N ILE A 120 -15.57 15.96 -23.66
CA ILE A 120 -15.99 14.56 -23.68
C ILE A 120 -17.28 14.42 -24.50
N ASP A 121 -17.31 13.48 -25.44
CA ASP A 121 -18.54 13.16 -26.18
C ASP A 121 -19.53 12.40 -25.28
N THR A 122 -20.44 13.16 -24.67
CA THR A 122 -21.53 12.64 -23.84
C THR A 122 -22.52 11.76 -24.60
N ARG A 123 -22.62 11.87 -25.94
CA ARG A 123 -23.47 11.00 -26.78
C ARG A 123 -22.82 9.64 -26.97
N ALA A 124 -21.51 9.59 -27.21
CA ALA A 124 -20.75 8.34 -27.28
C ALA A 124 -20.80 7.58 -25.93
N VAL A 125 -20.72 8.30 -24.82
CA VAL A 125 -20.90 7.73 -23.46
C VAL A 125 -22.31 7.16 -23.28
N ALA A 126 -23.36 7.92 -23.59
CA ALA A 126 -24.74 7.45 -23.47
C ALA A 126 -25.01 6.21 -24.34
N ALA A 127 -24.54 6.20 -25.60
CA ALA A 127 -24.70 5.08 -26.51
C ALA A 127 -23.98 3.80 -26.01
N ARG A 128 -22.82 3.92 -25.37
CA ARG A 128 -22.17 2.76 -24.69
C ARG A 128 -22.99 2.29 -23.49
N GLY A 129 -23.69 3.18 -22.80
CA GLY A 129 -24.67 2.81 -21.77
C GLY A 129 -25.84 1.98 -22.32
N ASP A 130 -26.42 2.39 -23.46
CA ASP A 130 -27.52 1.65 -24.08
C ASP A 130 -27.10 0.24 -24.53
N VAL A 131 -25.85 0.07 -25.01
CA VAL A 131 -25.26 -1.25 -25.30
C VAL A 131 -25.15 -2.12 -24.04
N LEU A 132 -24.68 -1.56 -22.92
CA LEU A 132 -24.59 -2.27 -21.64
C LEU A 132 -25.95 -2.79 -21.15
N VAL A 133 -26.99 -1.95 -21.23
CA VAL A 133 -28.37 -2.34 -20.84
C VAL A 133 -28.92 -3.42 -21.78
N SER A 134 -28.66 -3.30 -23.08
CA SER A 134 -29.11 -4.27 -24.09
C SER A 134 -28.48 -5.65 -23.87
N ALA A 135 -27.16 -5.72 -23.68
CA ALA A 135 -26.45 -6.96 -23.40
C ALA A 135 -26.94 -7.65 -22.10
N LEU A 136 -27.19 -6.87 -21.04
CA LEU A 136 -27.76 -7.40 -19.80
C LEU A 136 -29.17 -7.97 -20.02
N ALA A 137 -30.01 -7.32 -20.83
CA ALA A 137 -31.33 -7.80 -21.17
C ALA A 137 -31.30 -9.12 -21.96
N GLU A 138 -30.36 -9.28 -22.92
CA GLU A 138 -30.15 -10.54 -23.66
C GLU A 138 -29.79 -11.72 -22.74
N HIS A 139 -29.02 -11.48 -21.68
CA HIS A 139 -28.69 -12.48 -20.65
C HIS A 139 -29.78 -12.69 -19.56
N GLY A 140 -30.96 -12.09 -19.76
CA GLY A 140 -32.13 -12.22 -18.88
C GLY A 140 -32.10 -11.31 -17.65
N VAL A 141 -31.32 -10.22 -17.68
CA VAL A 141 -31.13 -9.29 -16.57
C VAL A 141 -31.66 -7.91 -16.95
N GLN A 142 -32.93 -7.64 -16.62
CA GLN A 142 -33.48 -6.29 -16.78
C GLN A 142 -32.79 -5.32 -15.81
N THR A 143 -32.25 -4.23 -16.35
CA THR A 143 -31.60 -3.14 -15.61
C THR A 143 -31.99 -1.80 -16.22
N ARG A 144 -31.71 -0.71 -15.50
CA ARG A 144 -31.92 0.66 -15.96
C ARG A 144 -30.76 1.55 -15.52
N ILE A 145 -30.21 2.34 -16.44
CA ILE A 145 -29.23 3.39 -16.06
C ILE A 145 -29.94 4.49 -15.29
N VAL A 146 -29.41 4.81 -14.11
CA VAL A 146 -29.86 5.93 -13.26
C VAL A 146 -28.87 7.10 -13.25
N GLY A 147 -27.61 6.87 -13.64
CA GLY A 147 -26.57 7.90 -13.75
C GLY A 147 -25.32 7.36 -14.46
N MET A 148 -24.48 8.27 -14.96
CA MET A 148 -23.19 7.95 -15.59
C MET A 148 -22.11 8.91 -15.09
N THR A 149 -21.01 8.38 -14.53
CA THR A 149 -19.84 9.16 -14.13
C THR A 149 -18.66 8.83 -15.05
N VAL A 150 -18.17 9.81 -15.80
CA VAL A 150 -17.01 9.63 -16.70
C VAL A 150 -15.74 10.05 -15.98
N GLY A 151 -14.94 9.10 -15.52
CA GLY A 151 -13.62 9.35 -14.92
C GLY A 151 -12.48 9.29 -15.94
N PRO A 152 -11.21 9.49 -15.53
CA PRO A 152 -10.06 9.54 -16.44
C PRO A 152 -9.82 8.25 -17.25
N THR A 153 -10.04 7.10 -16.61
CA THR A 153 -9.69 5.77 -17.15
C THR A 153 -10.90 4.86 -17.38
N VAL A 154 -11.96 5.03 -16.60
CA VAL A 154 -13.21 4.27 -16.70
C VAL A 154 -14.42 5.18 -16.60
N THR A 155 -15.50 4.78 -17.26
CA THR A 155 -16.84 5.32 -17.04
C THR A 155 -17.60 4.37 -16.13
N ARG A 156 -18.18 4.88 -15.04
CA ARG A 156 -19.10 4.13 -14.16
C ARG A 156 -20.53 4.35 -14.64
N TYR A 157 -21.18 3.29 -15.09
CA TYR A 157 -22.62 3.26 -15.35
C TYR A 157 -23.32 2.78 -14.07
N GLU A 158 -24.22 3.59 -13.52
CA GLU A 158 -25.01 3.22 -12.34
C GLU A 158 -26.32 2.58 -12.78
N LEU A 159 -26.52 1.31 -12.39
CA LEU A 159 -27.64 0.46 -12.79
C LEU A 159 -28.57 0.16 -11.61
N GLU A 160 -29.84 0.50 -11.76
CA GLU A 160 -30.95 -0.03 -10.97
C GLU A 160 -31.35 -1.41 -11.52
N LEU A 161 -31.68 -2.36 -10.64
CA LEU A 161 -32.06 -3.73 -11.03
C LEU A 161 -33.58 -3.91 -11.12
N GLY A 162 -34.04 -4.68 -12.10
CA GLY A 162 -35.43 -5.11 -12.18
C GLY A 162 -35.87 -5.95 -10.97
N THR A 163 -37.16 -5.89 -10.63
CA THR A 163 -37.74 -6.59 -9.49
C THR A 163 -37.47 -8.11 -9.54
N GLY A 164 -36.86 -8.65 -8.49
CA GLY A 164 -36.51 -10.08 -8.39
C GLY A 164 -35.15 -10.47 -8.97
N VAL A 165 -34.45 -9.56 -9.66
CA VAL A 165 -33.08 -9.80 -10.17
C VAL A 165 -32.11 -9.84 -8.99
N LYS A 166 -31.44 -10.98 -8.79
CA LYS A 166 -30.41 -11.14 -7.74
C LYS A 166 -29.10 -10.49 -8.16
N VAL A 167 -28.50 -9.68 -7.29
CA VAL A 167 -27.17 -9.05 -7.46
C VAL A 167 -26.11 -10.05 -7.96
N ALA A 168 -26.08 -11.26 -7.37
CA ALA A 168 -25.16 -12.34 -7.72
C ALA A 168 -25.22 -12.76 -9.21
N ARG A 169 -26.37 -12.59 -9.89
CA ARG A 169 -26.52 -12.87 -11.31
C ARG A 169 -25.74 -11.85 -12.15
N VAL A 170 -25.83 -10.58 -11.82
CA VAL A 170 -25.12 -9.50 -12.53
C VAL A 170 -23.61 -9.67 -12.37
N THR A 171 -23.13 -9.93 -11.15
CA THR A 171 -21.70 -10.19 -10.90
C THR A 171 -21.18 -11.44 -11.61
N SER A 172 -22.03 -12.43 -11.91
CA SER A 172 -21.64 -13.63 -12.67
C SER A 172 -21.45 -13.39 -14.17
N LEU A 173 -22.06 -12.34 -14.73
CA LEU A 173 -22.02 -12.01 -16.17
C LEU A 173 -20.85 -11.08 -16.54
N ASN A 174 -19.88 -10.85 -15.65
CA ASN A 174 -18.75 -9.94 -15.86
C ASN A 174 -18.03 -10.16 -17.21
N LYS A 175 -17.81 -11.43 -17.61
CA LYS A 175 -17.12 -11.76 -18.87
C LYS A 175 -17.97 -11.46 -20.10
N ASP A 176 -19.27 -11.74 -20.03
CA ASP A 176 -20.22 -11.51 -21.11
C ASP A 176 -20.44 -10.00 -21.32
N ILE A 177 -20.50 -9.24 -20.23
CA ILE A 177 -20.52 -7.76 -20.24
C ILE A 177 -19.21 -7.21 -20.83
N ALA A 178 -18.05 -7.73 -20.43
CA ALA A 178 -16.76 -7.30 -20.99
C ALA A 178 -16.69 -7.53 -22.51
N TYR A 179 -17.13 -8.70 -22.98
CA TYR A 179 -17.24 -9.03 -24.40
C TYR A 179 -18.17 -8.05 -25.15
N ALA A 180 -19.41 -7.86 -24.66
CA ALA A 180 -20.37 -6.96 -25.29
C ALA A 180 -19.93 -5.49 -25.31
N MET A 181 -19.19 -5.05 -24.28
CA MET A 181 -18.65 -3.68 -24.18
C MET A 181 -17.34 -3.46 -24.95
N ALA A 182 -16.85 -4.49 -25.67
CA ALA A 182 -15.56 -4.54 -26.34
C ALA A 182 -14.38 -4.17 -25.41
N SER A 183 -14.41 -4.70 -24.18
CA SER A 183 -13.46 -4.40 -23.11
C SER A 183 -12.64 -5.64 -22.71
N PRO A 184 -11.36 -5.50 -22.30
CA PRO A 184 -10.60 -6.61 -21.72
C PRO A 184 -11.22 -7.20 -20.44
N ASP A 185 -11.79 -6.34 -19.58
CA ASP A 185 -12.52 -6.69 -18.36
C ASP A 185 -13.45 -5.53 -17.95
N VAL A 186 -14.34 -5.73 -16.98
CA VAL A 186 -15.21 -4.70 -16.35
C VAL A 186 -15.30 -4.89 -14.84
N ARG A 187 -15.20 -3.81 -14.06
CA ARG A 187 -15.30 -3.89 -12.59
C ARG A 187 -16.74 -3.62 -12.15
N ILE A 188 -17.37 -4.61 -11.53
CA ILE A 188 -18.74 -4.50 -10.98
C ILE A 188 -18.65 -4.22 -9.48
N LEU A 189 -19.18 -3.08 -9.05
CA LEU A 189 -19.30 -2.64 -7.67
C LEU A 189 -20.76 -2.81 -7.22
N ALA A 190 -21.03 -3.76 -6.35
CA ALA A 190 -22.39 -4.15 -5.99
C ALA A 190 -22.55 -4.45 -4.49
N PRO A 191 -23.39 -3.70 -3.75
CA PRO A 191 -23.99 -2.41 -4.12
C PRO A 191 -22.95 -1.28 -4.22
N ILE A 192 -23.34 -0.15 -4.80
CA ILE A 192 -22.60 1.12 -4.60
C ILE A 192 -22.83 1.58 -3.14
N PRO A 193 -21.79 1.93 -2.36
CA PRO A 193 -21.96 2.46 -1.02
C PRO A 193 -22.94 3.64 -0.97
N GLY A 194 -23.95 3.54 -0.10
CA GLY A 194 -24.98 4.58 0.08
C GLY A 194 -26.05 4.67 -1.02
N ARG A 195 -26.05 3.82 -2.06
CA ARG A 195 -27.02 3.90 -3.17
C ARG A 195 -27.65 2.53 -3.48
N GLN A 196 -28.94 2.51 -3.86
CA GLN A 196 -29.65 1.29 -4.28
C GLN A 196 -29.35 0.94 -5.76
N ALA A 197 -28.07 0.88 -6.12
CA ALA A 197 -27.61 0.65 -7.49
C ALA A 197 -26.35 -0.23 -7.53
N ILE A 198 -26.07 -0.79 -8.70
CA ILE A 198 -24.81 -1.46 -9.05
C ILE A 198 -24.00 -0.54 -9.97
N GLY A 199 -22.72 -0.35 -9.68
CA GLY A 199 -21.80 0.37 -10.56
C GLY A 199 -21.11 -0.61 -11.49
N VAL A 200 -21.22 -0.41 -12.80
CA VAL A 200 -20.40 -1.12 -13.80
C VAL A 200 -19.36 -0.14 -14.35
N GLU A 201 -18.10 -0.34 -13.96
CA GLU A 201 -16.96 0.45 -14.40
C GLU A 201 -16.37 -0.17 -15.68
N VAL A 202 -16.60 0.51 -16.81
CA VAL A 202 -16.14 0.09 -18.14
C VAL A 202 -14.98 1.01 -18.58
N PRO A 203 -13.85 0.48 -19.05
CA PRO A 203 -12.75 1.24 -19.63
C PRO A 203 -13.18 2.23 -20.73
N ASN A 204 -12.66 3.44 -20.63
CA ASN A 204 -12.74 4.44 -21.69
C ASN A 204 -11.93 3.97 -22.92
N ALA A 205 -12.38 4.34 -24.12
CA ALA A 205 -11.60 4.13 -25.34
C ALA A 205 -10.34 5.02 -25.29
N ASP A 206 -10.56 6.32 -25.19
CA ASP A 206 -9.51 7.32 -24.94
C ASP A 206 -9.33 7.50 -23.42
N ARG A 207 -8.24 6.94 -22.88
CA ARG A 207 -7.83 7.16 -21.48
C ARG A 207 -7.04 8.46 -21.36
N VAL A 208 -7.26 9.18 -20.26
CA VAL A 208 -6.59 10.44 -19.96
C VAL A 208 -5.37 10.17 -19.05
N VAL A 209 -4.21 10.72 -19.41
CA VAL A 209 -3.06 10.77 -18.49
C VAL A 209 -3.33 11.87 -17.47
N VAL A 210 -3.13 11.56 -16.19
CA VAL A 210 -3.34 12.49 -15.08
C VAL A 210 -1.98 13.04 -14.66
N ASN A 211 -1.67 14.30 -14.99
CA ASN A 211 -0.35 14.85 -14.70
C ASN A 211 -0.21 15.21 -13.22
N LEU A 212 0.99 15.03 -12.65
CA LEU A 212 1.29 15.35 -11.26
C LEU A 212 1.05 16.83 -10.95
N GLY A 213 1.36 17.72 -11.90
CA GLY A 213 1.10 19.15 -11.77
C GLY A 213 -0.37 19.44 -11.46
N ASP A 214 -1.32 18.82 -12.18
CA ASP A 214 -2.76 19.01 -11.98
C ASP A 214 -3.22 18.69 -10.56
N ILE A 215 -2.64 17.66 -9.95
CA ILE A 215 -2.96 17.23 -8.59
C ILE A 215 -2.38 18.21 -7.58
N LEU A 216 -1.15 18.68 -7.80
CA LEU A 216 -0.48 19.60 -6.89
C LEU A 216 -1.04 21.04 -6.97
N THR A 217 -1.60 21.46 -8.11
CA THR A 217 -2.30 22.76 -8.24
C THR A 217 -3.74 22.76 -7.69
N SER A 218 -4.31 21.59 -7.42
CA SER A 218 -5.71 21.43 -7.00
C SER A 218 -6.03 22.13 -5.67
N GLU A 219 -7.32 22.40 -5.44
CA GLU A 219 -7.79 22.95 -4.16
C GLU A 219 -7.55 21.95 -3.01
N GLU A 220 -7.69 20.66 -3.29
CA GLU A 220 -7.35 19.57 -2.37
C GLU A 220 -5.86 19.57 -1.96
N ALA A 221 -4.95 20.07 -2.82
CA ALA A 221 -3.54 20.25 -2.52
C ALA A 221 -3.21 21.59 -1.84
N ARG A 222 -4.02 22.64 -2.07
CA ARG A 222 -3.93 23.93 -1.35
C ARG A 222 -4.32 23.77 0.13
N GLN A 223 -5.34 22.96 0.41
CA GLN A 223 -5.79 22.65 1.77
C GLN A 223 -4.88 21.63 2.49
N ALA A 224 -3.96 20.98 1.77
CA ALA A 224 -2.98 20.09 2.36
C ALA A 224 -1.84 20.90 3.02
N THR A 225 -1.72 20.83 4.34
CA THR A 225 -0.70 21.56 5.13
C THR A 225 0.41 20.66 5.69
N HIS A 226 0.26 19.33 5.62
CA HIS A 226 1.26 18.40 6.15
C HIS A 226 2.40 18.13 5.14
N PRO A 227 3.68 18.15 5.55
CA PRO A 227 4.82 17.89 4.64
C PRO A 227 4.81 16.50 4.01
N LEU A 228 4.17 15.53 4.65
CA LEU A 228 3.98 14.16 4.15
C LEU A 228 2.60 13.91 3.51
N GLN A 229 1.87 14.97 3.13
CA GLN A 229 0.81 14.83 2.12
C GLN A 229 1.44 14.73 0.72
N VAL A 230 1.08 13.68 -0.01
CA VAL A 230 1.62 13.38 -1.35
C VAL A 230 0.48 13.21 -2.34
N ALA A 231 0.67 13.65 -3.58
CA ALA A 231 -0.28 13.44 -4.65
C ALA A 231 -0.26 11.97 -5.08
N VAL A 232 -1.46 11.39 -5.25
CA VAL A 232 -1.65 9.99 -5.60
C VAL A 232 -2.28 9.85 -6.98
N GLY A 233 -3.26 10.69 -7.33
CA GLY A 233 -3.91 10.67 -8.63
C GLY A 233 -5.29 11.32 -8.62
N ARG A 234 -6.18 10.89 -9.52
CA ARG A 234 -7.61 11.26 -9.51
C ARG A 234 -8.50 10.05 -9.28
N ASP A 235 -9.59 10.23 -8.54
CA ASP A 235 -10.61 9.19 -8.37
C ASP A 235 -11.49 9.02 -9.65
N ILE A 236 -12.53 8.18 -9.58
CA ILE A 236 -13.48 8.00 -10.70
C ILE A 236 -14.34 9.26 -10.95
N ASN A 237 -14.58 10.10 -9.94
CA ASN A 237 -15.26 11.38 -10.12
C ASN A 237 -14.31 12.48 -10.66
N GLY A 238 -13.01 12.18 -10.79
CA GLY A 238 -11.95 13.09 -11.21
C GLY A 238 -11.44 14.04 -10.14
N ALA A 239 -11.89 13.92 -8.89
CA ALA A 239 -11.39 14.71 -7.76
C ALA A 239 -9.92 14.39 -7.50
N ALA A 240 -9.15 15.37 -7.02
CA ALA A 240 -7.72 15.20 -6.78
C ALA A 240 -7.49 14.45 -5.45
N LYS A 241 -6.91 13.25 -5.53
CA LYS A 241 -6.59 12.45 -4.34
C LYS A 241 -5.14 12.71 -3.91
N LEU A 242 -5.00 13.27 -2.71
CA LEU A 242 -3.77 13.26 -1.93
C LEU A 242 -3.89 12.27 -0.77
N MET A 243 -2.77 11.70 -0.35
CA MET A 243 -2.66 10.82 0.82
C MET A 243 -1.70 11.44 1.84
N ASN A 244 -2.06 11.45 3.13
CA ASN A 244 -1.14 11.85 4.19
C ASN A 244 -0.43 10.62 4.78
N LEU A 245 0.85 10.45 4.44
CA LEU A 245 1.68 9.35 4.93
C LEU A 245 1.94 9.43 6.44
N ALA A 246 1.60 10.51 7.15
CA ALA A 246 1.69 10.56 8.61
C ALA A 246 0.42 10.04 9.33
N THR A 247 -0.75 10.13 8.69
CA THR A 247 -1.98 9.50 9.21
C THR A 247 -2.10 8.04 8.80
N MET A 248 -1.52 7.68 7.65
CA MET A 248 -1.38 6.31 7.15
C MET A 248 0.12 5.97 7.15
N PRO A 249 0.71 5.62 8.32
CA PRO A 249 2.15 5.73 8.56
C PRO A 249 3.02 4.82 7.68
N HIS A 250 2.46 3.72 7.18
CA HIS A 250 3.14 2.74 6.35
C HIS A 250 2.21 2.33 5.20
N LEU A 251 2.75 2.30 3.98
CA LEU A 251 2.05 2.06 2.72
C LEU A 251 2.71 0.91 1.96
N LEU A 252 1.91 -0.10 1.57
CA LEU A 252 2.33 -1.19 0.69
C LEU A 252 1.87 -0.93 -0.75
N ILE A 253 2.78 -0.92 -1.72
CA ILE A 253 2.48 -0.74 -3.14
C ILE A 253 2.83 -2.03 -3.89
N ALA A 254 1.90 -2.57 -4.68
CA ALA A 254 2.17 -3.81 -5.43
C ALA A 254 1.45 -3.87 -6.78
N GLY A 255 2.08 -4.53 -7.75
CA GLY A 255 1.50 -4.78 -9.07
C GLY A 255 2.56 -5.19 -10.09
N GLN A 256 2.14 -5.74 -11.23
CA GLN A 256 3.07 -6.27 -12.23
C GLN A 256 3.89 -5.17 -12.94
N THR A 257 5.00 -5.56 -13.55
CA THR A 257 5.86 -4.67 -14.35
C THR A 257 5.04 -3.90 -15.40
N GLY A 258 5.25 -2.60 -15.52
CA GLY A 258 4.49 -1.72 -16.44
C GLY A 258 3.08 -1.34 -16.00
N ALA A 259 2.58 -1.81 -14.84
CA ALA A 259 1.23 -1.47 -14.38
C ALA A 259 1.07 -0.04 -13.85
N GLY A 260 2.16 0.58 -13.36
CA GLY A 260 2.17 1.95 -12.81
C GLY A 260 3.05 2.15 -11.57
N LYS A 261 3.46 1.07 -10.90
CA LYS A 261 4.21 1.05 -9.62
C LYS A 261 5.25 2.17 -9.51
N SER A 262 6.25 2.19 -10.39
CA SER A 262 7.39 3.11 -10.31
C SER A 262 7.02 4.57 -10.56
N SER A 263 6.07 4.84 -11.47
CA SER A 263 5.57 6.20 -11.72
C SER A 263 4.83 6.77 -10.52
N CYS A 264 4.12 5.93 -9.76
CA CYS A 264 3.52 6.31 -8.48
C CYS A 264 4.56 6.61 -7.40
N ILE A 265 5.62 5.80 -7.28
CA ILE A 265 6.73 6.07 -6.36
C ILE A 265 7.41 7.40 -6.73
N ASN A 266 7.67 7.64 -8.02
CA ASN A 266 8.23 8.90 -8.51
C ASN A 266 7.29 10.09 -8.24
N SER A 267 5.97 9.90 -8.36
CA SER A 267 4.97 10.93 -8.02
C SER A 267 4.94 11.24 -6.52
N ILE A 268 5.10 10.23 -5.67
CA ILE A 268 5.19 10.37 -4.21
C ILE A 268 6.46 11.15 -3.81
N ILE A 269 7.64 10.73 -4.31
CA ILE A 269 8.92 11.40 -4.01
C ILE A 269 8.92 12.84 -4.55
N THR A 270 8.42 13.04 -5.78
CA THR A 270 8.32 14.38 -6.37
C THR A 270 7.34 15.27 -5.63
N SER A 271 6.22 14.73 -5.12
CA SER A 271 5.30 15.48 -4.25
C SER A 271 6.00 16.02 -3.00
N VAL A 272 6.87 15.22 -2.36
CA VAL A 272 7.67 15.66 -1.21
C VAL A 272 8.67 16.75 -1.64
N MET A 273 9.43 16.53 -2.71
CA MET A 273 10.40 17.52 -3.22
C MET A 273 9.76 18.85 -3.66
N MET A 274 8.48 18.85 -4.04
CA MET A 274 7.75 20.06 -4.43
C MET A 274 7.12 20.81 -3.23
N ARG A 275 6.97 20.15 -2.06
CA ARG A 275 6.17 20.66 -0.94
C ARG A 275 6.88 20.69 0.43
N ALA A 276 8.08 20.10 0.54
CA ALA A 276 8.80 19.99 1.80
C ALA A 276 10.31 20.29 1.65
N THR A 277 10.89 20.97 2.65
CA THR A 277 12.33 21.20 2.77
C THR A 277 13.04 20.01 3.45
N PRO A 278 14.38 19.89 3.33
CA PRO A 278 15.19 18.90 4.08
C PRO A 278 15.11 18.99 5.61
N GLU A 279 14.60 20.11 6.14
CA GLU A 279 14.35 20.34 7.58
C GLU A 279 12.95 19.87 8.02
N GLN A 280 12.07 19.58 7.05
CA GLN A 280 10.75 19.00 7.27
C GLN A 280 10.76 17.49 7.01
N VAL A 281 11.36 17.05 5.88
CA VAL A 281 11.37 15.65 5.46
C VAL A 281 12.77 15.26 4.98
N ARG A 282 13.30 14.21 5.59
CA ARG A 282 14.48 13.46 5.13
C ARG A 282 14.06 12.12 4.54
N MET A 283 14.90 11.54 3.69
CA MET A 283 14.59 10.34 2.91
C MET A 283 15.71 9.30 2.95
N ILE A 284 15.30 8.02 2.97
CA ILE A 284 16.15 6.86 2.67
C ILE A 284 15.50 6.16 1.47
N LEU A 285 16.21 6.09 0.35
CA LEU A 285 15.73 5.46 -0.88
C LEU A 285 16.49 4.16 -1.13
N ILE A 286 15.77 3.06 -1.33
CA ILE A 286 16.33 1.72 -1.51
C ILE A 286 15.88 1.18 -2.88
N ASP A 287 16.84 1.02 -3.79
CA ASP A 287 16.64 0.55 -5.17
C ASP A 287 17.69 -0.51 -5.50
N PRO A 288 17.39 -1.81 -5.25
CA PRO A 288 18.32 -2.90 -5.52
C PRO A 288 18.54 -3.15 -7.02
N LYS A 289 17.74 -2.54 -7.90
CA LYS A 289 17.81 -2.69 -9.36
C LYS A 289 18.62 -1.57 -10.03
N ARG A 290 18.79 -0.43 -9.34
CA ARG A 290 19.47 0.80 -9.79
C ARG A 290 18.78 1.56 -10.93
N VAL A 291 17.52 1.24 -11.22
CA VAL A 291 16.78 1.76 -12.39
C VAL A 291 15.92 2.98 -12.06
N GLU A 292 15.28 3.01 -10.89
CA GLU A 292 14.10 3.84 -10.65
C GLU A 292 14.43 5.04 -9.75
N LEU A 293 15.23 4.83 -8.70
CA LEU A 293 15.48 5.85 -7.67
C LEU A 293 16.87 6.49 -7.76
N THR A 294 17.79 5.93 -8.56
CA THR A 294 19.16 6.42 -8.70
C THR A 294 19.23 7.86 -9.25
N GLN A 295 18.21 8.29 -9.99
CA GLN A 295 18.04 9.68 -10.43
C GLN A 295 18.01 10.70 -9.27
N TYR A 296 17.51 10.33 -8.08
CA TYR A 296 17.38 11.21 -6.91
C TYR A 296 18.66 11.39 -6.08
N ASN A 297 19.78 10.74 -6.43
CA ASN A 297 21.05 10.92 -5.70
C ASN A 297 21.44 12.40 -5.57
N ARG A 298 22.10 12.79 -4.47
CA ARG A 298 22.55 14.17 -4.21
C ARG A 298 21.43 15.22 -4.09
N ILE A 299 20.19 14.85 -3.72
CA ILE A 299 19.23 15.82 -3.17
C ILE A 299 19.46 15.98 -1.65
N PRO A 300 19.32 17.19 -1.07
CA PRO A 300 19.59 17.44 0.35
C PRO A 300 18.61 16.75 1.30
N HIS A 301 17.47 16.27 0.82
CA HIS A 301 16.55 15.42 1.58
C HIS A 301 17.15 14.06 1.93
N LEU A 302 18.13 13.54 1.18
CA LEU A 302 18.70 12.22 1.47
C LEU A 302 19.50 12.21 2.78
N LEU A 303 19.40 11.11 3.52
CA LEU A 303 20.30 10.78 4.64
C LEU A 303 21.55 10.00 4.18
N THR A 304 21.48 9.37 3.01
CA THR A 304 22.55 8.56 2.41
C THR A 304 22.34 8.45 0.90
N GLN A 305 23.37 8.06 0.14
CA GLN A 305 23.19 7.69 -1.27
C GLN A 305 22.18 6.55 -1.44
N VAL A 306 21.50 6.50 -2.59
CA VAL A 306 20.46 5.50 -2.89
C VAL A 306 20.99 4.08 -2.69
N VAL A 307 20.37 3.34 -1.78
CA VAL A 307 20.91 2.07 -1.26
C VAL A 307 20.60 0.93 -2.23
N ALA A 308 21.63 0.54 -2.99
CA ALA A 308 21.51 -0.45 -4.08
C ALA A 308 22.05 -1.85 -3.76
N ASN A 309 22.55 -2.09 -2.54
CA ASN A 309 22.98 -3.42 -2.09
C ASN A 309 21.97 -3.95 -1.05
N PRO A 310 21.33 -5.13 -1.26
CA PRO A 310 20.35 -5.67 -0.33
C PRO A 310 20.83 -5.87 1.12
N LYS A 311 22.13 -6.13 1.35
CA LYS A 311 22.69 -6.17 2.72
C LYS A 311 22.73 -4.78 3.35
N LYS A 312 23.24 -3.77 2.62
CA LYS A 312 23.23 -2.37 3.08
C LYS A 312 21.80 -1.82 3.27
N ALA A 313 20.82 -2.36 2.52
CA ALA A 313 19.41 -2.04 2.71
C ALA A 313 18.84 -2.59 4.03
N ALA A 314 19.21 -3.82 4.42
CA ALA A 314 18.89 -4.35 5.74
C ALA A 314 19.56 -3.53 6.87
N ASN A 315 20.80 -3.06 6.66
CA ASN A 315 21.46 -2.12 7.58
C ASN A 315 20.68 -0.81 7.71
N ALA A 316 20.20 -0.23 6.60
CA ALA A 316 19.43 1.03 6.61
C ALA A 316 18.07 0.91 7.31
N LEU A 317 17.41 -0.24 7.20
CA LEU A 317 16.19 -0.53 7.96
C LEU A 317 16.50 -0.71 9.46
N ASN A 318 17.59 -1.39 9.82
CA ASN A 318 18.05 -1.49 11.22
C ASN A 318 18.49 -0.12 11.80
N TRP A 319 19.11 0.75 11.00
CA TRP A 319 19.42 2.12 11.40
C TRP A 319 18.15 2.92 11.70
N ALA A 320 17.11 2.75 10.88
CA ALA A 320 15.82 3.39 11.12
C ALA A 320 15.12 2.88 12.40
N VAL A 321 15.30 1.61 12.78
CA VAL A 321 14.88 1.09 14.10
C VAL A 321 15.61 1.82 15.24
N LYS A 322 16.94 2.01 15.13
CA LYS A 322 17.73 2.71 16.15
C LYS A 322 17.37 4.21 16.26
N GLU A 323 17.15 4.88 15.14
CA GLU A 323 16.68 6.27 15.11
C GLU A 323 15.25 6.41 15.67
N MET A 324 14.39 5.42 15.45
CA MET A 324 13.07 5.34 16.09
C MET A 324 13.18 5.20 17.61
N GLU A 325 14.07 4.32 18.11
CA GLU A 325 14.36 4.16 19.55
C GLU A 325 14.90 5.46 20.16
N ARG A 326 15.97 6.03 19.59
CA ARG A 326 16.59 7.30 20.04
C ARG A 326 15.58 8.44 20.12
N ARG A 327 14.67 8.53 19.15
CA ARG A 327 13.59 9.53 19.18
C ARG A 327 12.59 9.27 20.29
N TYR A 328 12.24 8.00 20.59
CA TYR A 328 11.35 7.70 21.70
C TYR A 328 11.93 8.12 23.05
N ASP A 329 13.22 7.89 23.28
CA ASP A 329 13.91 8.37 24.48
C ASP A 329 13.86 9.90 24.58
N LEU A 330 14.16 10.59 23.47
CA LEU A 330 14.11 12.05 23.38
C LEU A 330 12.69 12.64 23.56
N LEU A 331 11.65 11.98 23.06
CA LEU A 331 10.26 12.36 23.32
C LEU A 331 9.89 12.18 24.81
N SER A 332 10.38 11.12 25.44
CA SER A 332 10.15 10.79 26.85
C SER A 332 10.83 11.82 27.77
N GLU A 333 12.11 12.10 27.55
CA GLU A 333 12.93 13.12 28.23
C GLU A 333 12.27 14.50 28.20
N VAL A 334 11.74 14.88 27.03
CA VAL A 334 11.06 16.17 26.80
C VAL A 334 9.59 16.16 27.26
N GLY A 335 9.05 15.02 27.70
CA GLY A 335 7.67 14.89 28.20
C GLY A 335 6.60 15.16 27.12
N VAL A 336 6.81 14.64 25.90
CA VAL A 336 5.90 14.81 24.74
C VAL A 336 5.53 13.46 24.12
N ARG A 337 4.36 13.40 23.47
CA ARG A 337 3.81 12.13 22.94
C ARG A 337 4.24 11.79 21.51
N ASP A 338 4.63 12.80 20.74
CA ASP A 338 4.95 12.67 19.32
C ASP A 338 5.89 13.78 18.83
N ILE A 339 6.46 13.58 17.65
CA ILE A 339 7.34 14.51 16.94
C ILE A 339 6.70 15.89 16.67
N THR A 340 5.38 15.98 16.56
CA THR A 340 4.69 17.26 16.35
C THR A 340 4.65 18.06 17.66
N GLY A 341 4.46 17.39 18.80
CA GLY A 341 4.63 17.97 20.14
C GLY A 341 6.06 18.42 20.40
N TYR A 342 7.05 17.59 20.06
CA TYR A 342 8.48 17.95 20.18
C TYR A 342 8.84 19.17 19.33
N ASN A 343 8.54 19.15 18.03
CA ASN A 343 8.86 20.26 17.14
C ASN A 343 8.12 21.55 17.54
N LYS A 344 6.90 21.46 18.08
CA LYS A 344 6.20 22.63 18.64
C LYS A 344 6.83 23.22 19.90
N LYS A 345 7.56 22.42 20.70
CA LYS A 345 8.40 22.96 21.79
C LYS A 345 9.68 23.58 21.23
N PHE A 346 10.36 22.91 20.30
CA PHE A 346 11.57 23.40 19.64
C PHE A 346 11.32 24.76 18.95
N ASP A 347 10.27 24.85 18.12
CA ASP A 347 9.88 26.05 17.34
C ASP A 347 9.53 27.27 18.22
N LYS A 348 9.40 27.10 19.55
CA LYS A 348 9.19 28.17 20.54
C LYS A 348 10.40 28.44 21.44
N GLY A 349 11.44 27.60 21.40
CA GLY A 349 12.51 27.62 22.41
C GLY A 349 12.13 27.03 23.78
N GLU A 350 11.08 26.21 23.88
CA GLU A 350 10.67 25.53 25.13
C GLU A 350 11.56 24.32 25.49
N LEU A 351 12.68 24.10 24.79
CA LEU A 351 13.62 22.99 25.00
C LEU A 351 14.96 23.49 25.56
N THR A 352 15.07 23.50 26.89
CA THR A 352 16.32 23.83 27.61
C THR A 352 17.04 22.53 28.03
N PRO A 353 18.32 22.33 27.68
CA PRO A 353 19.08 21.18 28.18
C PRO A 353 19.33 21.30 29.69
N GLU A 354 19.60 20.16 30.34
CA GLU A 354 19.87 20.13 31.78
C GLU A 354 21.15 20.94 32.14
N PRO A 355 21.20 21.64 33.29
CA PRO A 355 22.35 22.44 33.67
C PRO A 355 23.64 21.60 33.77
N GLY A 356 24.62 21.90 32.91
CA GLY A 356 25.88 21.16 32.78
C GLY A 356 25.91 20.12 31.66
N SER A 357 24.83 19.96 30.90
CA SER A 357 24.78 19.12 29.70
C SER A 357 25.27 19.89 28.47
N GLU A 358 26.19 19.31 27.70
CA GLU A 358 26.65 19.85 26.40
C GLU A 358 25.64 19.61 25.26
N ARG A 359 24.50 18.99 25.57
CA ARG A 359 23.56 18.42 24.59
C ARG A 359 22.69 19.50 23.94
N THR A 360 22.89 19.72 22.64
CA THR A 360 22.04 20.60 21.83
C THR A 360 20.79 19.88 21.34
N TYR A 361 19.61 20.45 21.59
CA TYR A 361 18.39 20.02 20.90
C TYR A 361 18.35 20.55 19.47
N GLU A 362 17.83 19.73 18.55
CA GLU A 362 17.62 20.07 17.14
C GLU A 362 16.16 19.79 16.74
N ARG A 363 15.69 20.45 15.69
CA ARG A 363 14.37 20.19 15.08
C ARG A 363 14.39 18.83 14.38
N LEU A 364 13.44 17.94 14.69
CA LEU A 364 13.39 16.61 14.08
C LEU A 364 12.66 16.65 12.73
N PRO A 365 13.30 16.29 11.61
CA PRO A 365 12.59 16.05 10.35
C PRO A 365 11.84 14.72 10.41
N PHE A 366 10.71 14.62 9.71
CA PHE A 366 10.12 13.31 9.39
C PHE A 366 11.08 12.51 8.50
N ILE A 367 11.11 11.19 8.63
CA ILE A 367 11.91 10.32 7.74
C ILE A 367 10.97 9.47 6.90
N LEU A 368 11.07 9.61 5.57
CA LEU A 368 10.36 8.78 4.60
C LEU A 368 11.32 7.73 4.01
N ILE A 369 11.04 6.46 4.30
CA ILE A 369 11.84 5.32 3.85
C ILE A 369 11.10 4.67 2.68
N VAL A 370 11.70 4.66 1.50
CA VAL A 370 11.12 4.13 0.27
C VAL A 370 11.91 2.90 -0.20
N VAL A 371 11.22 1.79 -0.41
CA VAL A 371 11.79 0.54 -0.94
C VAL A 371 11.12 0.22 -2.27
N ASP A 372 11.83 0.26 -3.39
CA ASP A 372 11.22 -0.04 -4.70
C ASP A 372 10.83 -1.53 -4.83
N GLU A 373 11.71 -2.44 -4.41
CA GLU A 373 11.51 -3.87 -4.58
C GLU A 373 11.85 -4.66 -3.31
N LEU A 374 10.86 -4.81 -2.43
CA LEU A 374 10.94 -5.66 -1.24
C LEU A 374 11.35 -7.10 -1.58
N ALA A 375 10.91 -7.63 -2.73
CA ALA A 375 11.18 -9.01 -3.12
C ALA A 375 12.68 -9.34 -3.20
N ASP A 376 13.49 -8.40 -3.68
CA ASP A 376 14.93 -8.60 -3.83
C ASP A 376 15.68 -8.43 -2.49
N LEU A 377 15.09 -7.74 -1.51
CA LEU A 377 15.58 -7.71 -0.12
C LEU A 377 15.25 -9.03 0.61
N MET A 378 14.00 -9.49 0.49
CA MET A 378 13.52 -10.74 1.09
C MET A 378 14.23 -11.99 0.52
N MET A 379 14.83 -11.90 -0.67
CA MET A 379 15.69 -12.96 -1.22
C MET A 379 17.08 -13.03 -0.58
N VAL A 380 17.54 -11.99 0.13
CA VAL A 380 18.91 -11.90 0.68
C VAL A 380 18.92 -11.92 2.21
N ALA A 381 18.03 -11.17 2.87
CA ALA A 381 17.98 -11.02 4.33
C ALA A 381 16.54 -11.02 4.87
N PRO A 382 15.73 -12.08 4.61
CA PRO A 382 14.29 -12.06 4.89
C PRO A 382 13.93 -11.81 6.35
N ARG A 383 14.71 -12.33 7.32
CA ARG A 383 14.45 -12.15 8.75
C ARG A 383 14.68 -10.70 9.16
N ASP A 384 15.89 -10.20 8.96
CA ASP A 384 16.32 -8.86 9.38
C ASP A 384 15.46 -7.76 8.73
N VAL A 385 15.03 -7.98 7.48
CA VAL A 385 14.14 -7.08 6.73
C VAL A 385 12.71 -7.15 7.27
N GLU A 386 12.14 -8.33 7.49
CA GLU A 386 10.78 -8.48 8.04
C GLU A 386 10.70 -7.95 9.49
N GLU A 387 11.69 -8.24 10.33
CA GLU A 387 11.77 -7.75 11.70
C GLU A 387 11.86 -6.23 11.76
N SER A 388 12.74 -5.62 10.96
CA SER A 388 12.85 -4.16 10.88
C SER A 388 11.57 -3.51 10.37
N ILE A 389 10.96 -4.05 9.30
CA ILE A 389 9.68 -3.54 8.76
C ILE A 389 8.58 -3.65 9.80
N CYS A 390 8.46 -4.80 10.48
CA CYS A 390 7.47 -5.03 11.52
C CYS A 390 7.63 -4.03 12.68
N ARG A 391 8.86 -3.86 13.19
CA ARG A 391 9.16 -3.02 14.34
C ARG A 391 8.96 -1.53 14.05
N ILE A 392 9.39 -1.06 12.88
CA ILE A 392 9.10 0.30 12.41
C ILE A 392 7.58 0.48 12.23
N ALA A 393 6.89 -0.50 11.61
CA ALA A 393 5.47 -0.38 11.31
C ALA A 393 4.55 -0.36 12.53
N GLN A 394 5.00 -0.93 13.66
CA GLN A 394 4.27 -0.93 14.92
C GLN A 394 4.42 0.36 15.72
N MET A 395 5.62 0.96 15.71
CA MET A 395 5.98 2.01 16.68
C MET A 395 6.29 3.37 16.04
N ALA A 396 6.78 3.43 14.80
CA ALA A 396 7.48 4.62 14.32
C ALA A 396 6.57 5.83 13.96
N ARG A 397 5.25 5.65 13.94
CA ARG A 397 4.27 6.73 13.67
C ARG A 397 4.44 7.94 14.59
N ALA A 398 4.68 7.73 15.89
CA ALA A 398 4.75 8.83 16.86
C ALA A 398 6.05 9.65 16.72
N VAL A 399 7.15 8.98 16.36
CA VAL A 399 8.48 9.58 16.17
C VAL A 399 8.74 10.05 14.73
N GLY A 400 7.75 9.91 13.84
CA GLY A 400 7.77 10.48 12.50
C GLY A 400 8.62 9.75 11.48
N LEU A 401 8.79 8.42 11.60
CA LEU A 401 9.35 7.60 10.51
C LEU A 401 8.23 6.85 9.80
N HIS A 402 8.30 6.83 8.47
CA HIS A 402 7.23 6.38 7.58
C HIS A 402 7.79 5.46 6.48
N LEU A 403 7.03 4.42 6.11
CA LEU A 403 7.46 3.41 5.13
C LEU A 403 6.59 3.44 3.88
N VAL A 404 7.22 3.50 2.71
CA VAL A 404 6.59 3.21 1.41
C VAL A 404 7.32 2.00 0.84
N ILE A 405 6.70 0.83 0.94
CA ILE A 405 7.29 -0.45 0.55
C ILE A 405 6.62 -0.92 -0.73
N ALA A 406 7.40 -1.15 -1.78
CA ALA A 406 6.89 -1.57 -3.07
C ALA A 406 7.40 -2.95 -3.51
N THR A 407 6.66 -3.63 -4.38
CA THR A 407 7.04 -4.93 -4.95
C THR A 407 6.37 -5.19 -6.31
N GLN A 408 7.10 -5.80 -7.24
CA GLN A 408 6.57 -6.35 -8.49
C GLN A 408 6.22 -7.85 -8.37
N ARG A 409 6.52 -8.49 -7.23
CA ARG A 409 6.21 -9.90 -6.95
C ARG A 409 5.19 -10.02 -5.80
N PRO A 410 3.88 -9.92 -6.06
CA PRO A 410 2.82 -10.00 -5.05
C PRO A 410 2.55 -11.44 -4.60
N SER A 411 3.56 -12.11 -4.03
CA SER A 411 3.45 -13.46 -3.46
C SER A 411 3.49 -13.45 -1.94
N VAL A 412 2.91 -14.48 -1.30
CA VAL A 412 2.85 -14.61 0.17
C VAL A 412 4.24 -14.67 0.82
N ASN A 413 5.26 -15.09 0.07
CA ASN A 413 6.65 -15.17 0.53
C ASN A 413 7.37 -13.80 0.55
N VAL A 414 6.76 -12.77 -0.07
CA VAL A 414 7.27 -11.39 -0.09
C VAL A 414 6.34 -10.47 0.70
N ILE A 415 5.03 -10.58 0.46
CA ILE A 415 3.97 -9.89 1.19
C ILE A 415 3.42 -10.87 2.24
N THR A 416 4.18 -11.01 3.34
CA THR A 416 3.87 -11.96 4.40
C THR A 416 2.68 -11.51 5.25
N GLY A 417 2.12 -12.43 6.05
CA GLY A 417 1.06 -12.10 7.01
C GLY A 417 1.51 -11.07 8.06
N VAL A 418 2.78 -11.11 8.48
CA VAL A 418 3.36 -10.16 9.44
C VAL A 418 3.43 -8.76 8.84
N ILE A 419 3.94 -8.63 7.61
CA ILE A 419 4.01 -7.34 6.92
C ILE A 419 2.59 -6.76 6.73
N LYS A 420 1.62 -7.58 6.30
CA LYS A 420 0.23 -7.11 6.10
C LYS A 420 -0.51 -6.72 7.37
N ALA A 421 -0.21 -7.35 8.50
CA ALA A 421 -0.83 -7.01 9.79
C ALA A 421 -0.41 -5.61 10.27
N ASN A 422 0.82 -5.19 9.97
CA ASN A 422 1.37 -3.91 10.42
C ASN A 422 1.33 -2.81 9.33
N VAL A 423 1.12 -3.17 8.05
CA VAL A 423 0.98 -2.23 6.93
C VAL A 423 -0.46 -2.29 6.35
N PRO A 424 -1.40 -1.53 6.94
CA PRO A 424 -2.83 -1.62 6.59
C PRO A 424 -3.24 -0.74 5.40
N ALA A 425 -2.48 0.31 5.05
CA ALA A 425 -2.74 1.13 3.86
C ALA A 425 -2.04 0.53 2.64
N ARG A 426 -2.78 0.30 1.54
CA ARG A 426 -2.29 -0.51 0.42
C ARG A 426 -2.76 0.03 -0.94
N LEU A 427 -1.84 0.07 -1.90
CA LEU A 427 -2.09 0.40 -3.31
C LEU A 427 -1.81 -0.83 -4.19
N ALA A 428 -2.85 -1.37 -4.81
CA ALA A 428 -2.72 -2.44 -5.80
C ALA A 428 -2.90 -1.88 -7.21
N PHE A 429 -1.84 -1.92 -8.01
CA PHE A 429 -1.91 -1.76 -9.47
C PHE A 429 -2.37 -3.07 -10.11
N ALA A 430 -2.55 -3.07 -11.44
CA ALA A 430 -2.89 -4.28 -12.20
C ALA A 430 -1.95 -5.47 -11.89
N VAL A 431 -2.55 -6.66 -11.77
CA VAL A 431 -1.88 -7.94 -11.50
C VAL A 431 -2.43 -9.04 -12.39
N ALA A 432 -1.66 -10.12 -12.57
CA ALA A 432 -2.00 -11.22 -13.46
C ALA A 432 -3.19 -12.08 -12.99
N SER A 433 -3.47 -12.16 -11.68
CA SER A 433 -4.54 -13.01 -11.16
C SER A 433 -5.27 -12.46 -9.93
N ALA A 434 -6.50 -12.96 -9.71
CA ALA A 434 -7.27 -12.71 -8.49
C ALA A 434 -6.61 -13.31 -7.23
N THR A 435 -5.63 -14.21 -7.37
CA THR A 435 -4.81 -14.69 -6.25
C THR A 435 -3.84 -13.59 -5.82
N ASP A 436 -3.14 -12.97 -6.77
CA ASP A 436 -2.22 -11.85 -6.52
C ASP A 436 -2.97 -10.66 -5.90
N SER A 437 -4.18 -10.35 -6.41
CA SER A 437 -5.06 -9.32 -5.81
C SER A 437 -5.35 -9.62 -4.34
N LYS A 438 -5.64 -10.88 -3.98
CA LYS A 438 -5.85 -11.30 -2.59
C LYS A 438 -4.58 -11.28 -1.75
N VAL A 439 -3.40 -11.51 -2.34
CA VAL A 439 -2.14 -11.33 -1.60
C VAL A 439 -2.01 -9.87 -1.17
N ILE A 440 -2.33 -8.89 -2.03
CA ILE A 440 -2.18 -7.46 -1.72
C ILE A 440 -3.34 -6.92 -0.85
N LEU A 441 -4.57 -7.05 -1.34
CA LEU A 441 -5.77 -6.38 -0.79
C LEU A 441 -6.59 -7.25 0.17
N ASP A 442 -6.21 -8.51 0.39
CA ASP A 442 -7.05 -9.56 1.00
C ASP A 442 -8.35 -9.91 0.22
N GLN A 443 -8.60 -9.23 -0.91
CA GLN A 443 -9.75 -9.43 -1.80
C GLN A 443 -9.38 -9.38 -3.28
N GLY A 444 -10.29 -9.87 -4.14
CA GLY A 444 -10.20 -9.69 -5.59
C GLY A 444 -10.57 -8.27 -6.03
N GLY A 445 -10.12 -7.89 -7.23
CA GLY A 445 -10.43 -6.63 -7.91
C GLY A 445 -9.25 -6.04 -8.68
N ALA A 446 -8.01 -6.24 -8.22
CA ALA A 446 -6.82 -5.68 -8.87
C ALA A 446 -6.48 -6.39 -10.19
N GLU A 447 -6.96 -7.62 -10.39
CA GLU A 447 -6.86 -8.34 -11.67
C GLU A 447 -7.68 -7.71 -12.81
N ARG A 448 -8.59 -6.76 -12.49
CA ARG A 448 -9.50 -6.09 -13.45
C ARG A 448 -9.09 -4.64 -13.74
N LEU A 449 -7.89 -4.26 -13.35
CA LEU A 449 -7.31 -2.94 -13.61
C LEU A 449 -6.67 -2.92 -15.00
N VAL A 450 -6.79 -1.79 -15.68
CA VAL A 450 -6.35 -1.60 -17.08
C VAL A 450 -4.85 -1.29 -17.18
N GLY A 451 -4.15 -1.19 -16.04
CA GLY A 451 -2.75 -0.79 -15.95
C GLY A 451 -2.52 0.69 -16.27
N ARG A 452 -1.27 1.06 -16.59
CA ARG A 452 -0.86 2.46 -16.88
C ARG A 452 -1.33 3.46 -15.81
N GLY A 453 -1.16 3.11 -14.54
CA GLY A 453 -1.53 3.95 -13.39
C GLY A 453 -2.89 3.63 -12.77
N ASP A 454 -3.76 2.84 -13.41
CA ASP A 454 -5.02 2.38 -12.83
C ASP A 454 -4.77 1.46 -11.61
N MET A 455 -5.30 1.85 -10.45
CA MET A 455 -5.02 1.21 -9.17
C MET A 455 -6.20 1.22 -8.19
N LEU A 456 -6.12 0.34 -7.19
CA LEU A 456 -7.02 0.25 -6.05
C LEU A 456 -6.31 0.70 -4.77
N LEU A 457 -6.84 1.73 -4.11
CA LEU A 457 -6.44 2.18 -2.78
C LEU A 457 -7.33 1.56 -1.71
N LEU A 458 -6.73 0.80 -0.81
CA LEU A 458 -7.32 0.39 0.45
C LEU A 458 -6.70 1.23 1.58
N GLU A 459 -7.45 2.19 2.11
CA GLU A 459 -7.05 2.94 3.30
C GLU A 459 -7.22 2.08 4.55
N GLY A 460 -6.34 2.20 5.54
CA GLY A 460 -6.25 1.27 6.67
C GLY A 460 -7.44 1.21 7.65
N GLY A 461 -8.50 1.98 7.41
CA GLY A 461 -9.80 1.90 8.11
C GLY A 461 -10.99 1.54 7.21
N SER A 462 -10.77 1.33 5.91
CA SER A 462 -11.80 0.95 4.93
C SER A 462 -11.78 -0.55 4.66
N SER A 463 -12.97 -1.15 4.50
CA SER A 463 -13.14 -2.52 4.00
C SER A 463 -13.43 -2.57 2.49
N ALA A 464 -13.37 -1.44 1.79
CA ALA A 464 -13.71 -1.32 0.37
C ALA A 464 -12.66 -0.46 -0.35
N PRO A 465 -11.95 -1.00 -1.37
CA PRO A 465 -10.94 -0.24 -2.08
C PRO A 465 -11.55 0.77 -3.07
N GLU A 466 -11.13 2.02 -2.92
CA GLU A 466 -11.36 3.09 -3.89
C GLU A 466 -10.52 2.84 -5.15
N ARG A 467 -11.00 3.25 -6.32
CA ARG A 467 -10.25 3.16 -7.58
C ARG A 467 -9.75 4.54 -7.98
N ILE A 468 -8.46 4.63 -8.27
CA ILE A 468 -7.75 5.87 -8.58
C ILE A 468 -6.97 5.64 -9.88
N GLN A 469 -7.00 6.62 -10.79
CA GLN A 469 -6.01 6.73 -11.85
C GLN A 469 -4.80 7.49 -11.28
N GLY A 470 -3.68 6.79 -11.13
CA GLY A 470 -2.44 7.33 -10.60
C GLY A 470 -1.91 8.53 -11.38
N ALA A 471 -1.31 9.47 -10.66
CA ALA A 471 -0.58 10.59 -11.24
C ALA A 471 0.62 10.10 -12.06
N TRP A 472 0.95 10.87 -13.09
CA TRP A 472 2.11 10.69 -13.95
C TRP A 472 3.07 11.88 -13.79
N VAL A 473 4.36 11.58 -13.75
CA VAL A 473 5.45 12.55 -13.81
C VAL A 473 6.48 12.04 -14.82
N GLU A 474 6.97 12.92 -15.69
CA GLU A 474 8.01 12.61 -16.67
C GLU A 474 9.42 12.68 -16.04
N GLU A 475 10.34 11.89 -16.59
CA GLU A 475 11.77 11.92 -16.21
C GLU A 475 12.39 13.32 -16.42
N SER A 476 11.90 14.07 -17.42
CA SER A 476 12.25 15.46 -17.71
C SER A 476 11.93 16.42 -16.55
N GLU A 477 10.75 16.27 -15.96
CA GLU A 477 10.26 17.03 -14.81
C GLU A 477 11.05 16.66 -13.54
N VAL A 478 11.19 15.35 -13.27
CA VAL A 478 11.98 14.84 -12.12
C VAL A 478 13.42 15.34 -12.19
N HIS A 479 14.09 15.23 -13.34
CA HIS A 479 15.45 15.72 -13.53
C HIS A 479 15.57 17.23 -13.29
N SER A 480 14.59 18.02 -13.73
CA SER A 480 14.55 19.47 -13.54
C SER A 480 14.40 19.85 -12.06
N ILE A 481 13.53 19.14 -11.33
CA ILE A 481 13.27 19.33 -9.90
C ILE A 481 14.49 18.91 -9.06
N VAL A 482 15.05 17.71 -9.31
CA VAL A 482 16.28 17.22 -8.69
C VAL A 482 17.45 18.18 -8.93
N SER A 483 17.57 18.73 -10.14
CA SER A 483 18.60 19.73 -10.45
C SER A 483 18.38 21.06 -9.74
N SER A 484 17.13 21.44 -9.46
CA SER A 484 16.81 22.62 -8.64
C SER A 484 17.18 22.45 -7.16
N TRP A 485 17.14 21.23 -6.65
CA TRP A 485 17.61 20.89 -5.31
C TRP A 485 19.13 20.75 -5.22
N ARG A 486 19.77 20.03 -6.16
CA ARG A 486 21.24 19.90 -6.24
C ARG A 486 21.96 21.25 -6.27
N ARG A 487 21.43 22.24 -7.00
CA ARG A 487 22.00 23.61 -7.06
C ARG A 487 22.00 24.36 -5.73
N GLN A 488 21.21 23.94 -4.75
CA GLN A 488 21.17 24.53 -3.41
C GLN A 488 22.10 23.81 -2.42
N ALA A 489 22.62 22.64 -2.78
CA ALA A 489 23.44 21.78 -1.92
C ALA A 489 24.53 21.04 -2.71
N PRO A 490 25.54 21.74 -3.26
CA PRO A 490 26.60 21.11 -4.05
C PRO A 490 27.36 20.03 -3.27
N ASP A 491 27.69 20.30 -2.01
CA ASP A 491 28.53 19.46 -1.15
C ASP A 491 27.71 18.49 -0.26
N VAL A 492 26.46 18.20 -0.63
CA VAL A 492 25.50 17.38 0.12
C VAL A 492 26.05 16.02 0.58
N GLU A 493 27.00 15.44 -0.14
CA GLU A 493 27.55 14.12 0.20
C GLU A 493 28.39 14.13 1.49
N SER A 494 28.86 15.30 1.93
CA SER A 494 29.45 15.51 3.26
C SER A 494 28.42 15.48 4.41
N GLN A 495 27.13 15.57 4.10
CA GLN A 495 26.02 15.59 5.06
C GLN A 495 25.29 14.24 5.15
N TYR A 496 25.79 13.20 4.48
CA TYR A 496 25.25 11.86 4.61
C TYR A 496 25.68 11.24 5.95
N VAL A 497 24.74 10.55 6.60
CA VAL A 497 25.01 9.80 7.83
C VAL A 497 25.65 8.47 7.44
N SER A 498 26.93 8.31 7.77
CA SER A 498 27.76 7.11 7.48
C SER A 498 27.06 5.81 7.85
N ASP A 499 26.49 5.79 9.04
CA ASP A 499 26.03 4.58 9.73
C ASP A 499 24.75 3.99 9.12
N VAL A 500 24.07 4.72 8.23
CA VAL A 500 22.82 4.25 7.59
C VAL A 500 23.08 3.02 6.72
N GLN A 501 24.20 2.95 6.01
CA GLN A 501 24.54 1.76 5.19
C GLN A 501 25.36 0.71 5.96
N GLY A 502 25.89 1.07 7.13
CA GLY A 502 27.04 0.41 7.75
C GLY A 502 28.35 0.69 7.00
N SER A 503 29.49 0.45 7.65
CA SER A 503 30.82 0.54 7.02
C SER A 503 30.99 -0.49 5.90
N ASP A 504 31.77 -0.15 4.86
CA ASP A 504 32.03 -1.08 3.75
C ASP A 504 32.91 -2.27 4.17
N ASP A 505 33.66 -2.16 5.28
CA ASP A 505 34.39 -3.27 5.91
C ASP A 505 33.49 -4.34 6.54
N ALA A 506 32.18 -4.10 6.66
CA ALA A 506 31.20 -5.07 7.18
C ALA A 506 30.94 -6.28 6.24
N GLY A 507 31.82 -6.54 5.26
CA GLY A 507 31.73 -7.65 4.32
C GLY A 507 31.78 -9.06 4.95
N GLY A 508 32.40 -9.19 6.14
CA GLY A 508 32.59 -10.47 6.84
C GLY A 508 31.64 -10.76 8.02
N SER A 509 30.81 -9.81 8.43
CA SER A 509 30.26 -9.79 9.81
C SER A 509 28.73 -9.75 9.87
N THR A 510 28.08 -10.91 9.78
CA THR A 510 26.62 -11.05 10.04
C THR A 510 26.33 -11.92 11.25
N ALA A 511 25.58 -11.34 12.21
CA ALA A 511 24.78 -12.00 13.25
C ALA A 511 25.51 -12.91 14.26
N GLY A 512 26.15 -12.27 15.25
CA GLY A 512 26.44 -12.82 16.58
C GLY A 512 26.53 -11.65 17.56
N GLY A 513 25.70 -11.63 18.60
CA GLY A 513 25.54 -10.45 19.46
C GLY A 513 26.61 -10.30 20.54
N SER A 514 26.78 -9.05 21.00
CA SER A 514 27.49 -8.60 22.21
C SER A 514 28.92 -9.09 22.44
N GLY A 515 29.87 -8.13 22.48
CA GLY A 515 31.17 -8.31 23.13
C GLY A 515 32.37 -8.16 22.20
N SER A 516 32.77 -6.91 21.90
CA SER A 516 34.12 -6.66 21.35
C SER A 516 35.22 -7.02 22.35
N GLY A 517 34.91 -7.07 23.65
CA GLY A 517 35.80 -7.67 24.66
C GLY A 517 35.65 -9.19 24.81
N ASP A 518 34.48 -9.79 24.53
CA ASP A 518 34.26 -11.24 24.71
C ASP A 518 35.06 -12.07 23.70
N ASP A 519 35.11 -11.66 22.42
CA ASP A 519 35.95 -12.36 21.43
C ASP A 519 37.46 -12.12 21.64
N ASP A 520 37.89 -10.99 22.23
CA ASP A 520 39.30 -10.75 22.60
C ASP A 520 39.70 -11.51 23.88
N ASP A 521 38.88 -11.50 24.93
CA ASP A 521 39.05 -12.32 26.14
C ASP A 521 39.11 -13.83 25.79
N LEU A 522 38.28 -14.27 24.83
CA LEU A 522 38.31 -15.64 24.31
C LEU A 522 39.56 -15.92 23.46
N LEU A 523 40.12 -14.93 22.76
CA LEU A 523 41.35 -15.08 21.99
C LEU A 523 42.57 -15.16 22.90
N ALA A 524 42.65 -14.36 23.96
CA ALA A 524 43.68 -14.48 24.99
C ALA A 524 43.63 -15.87 25.67
N GLN A 525 42.44 -16.33 26.07
CA GLN A 525 42.24 -17.68 26.62
C GLN A 525 42.58 -18.79 25.61
N ALA A 526 42.29 -18.60 24.31
CA ALA A 526 42.66 -19.56 23.27
C ALA A 526 44.19 -19.63 23.09
N MET A 527 44.86 -18.47 23.13
CA MET A 527 46.31 -18.36 23.01
C MET A 527 47.02 -19.05 24.17
N GLU A 528 46.67 -18.72 25.41
CA GLU A 528 47.23 -19.35 26.61
C GLU A 528 47.04 -20.87 26.57
N LEU A 529 45.83 -21.32 26.25
CA LEU A 529 45.49 -22.73 26.22
C LEU A 529 46.25 -23.50 25.13
N VAL A 530 46.45 -22.92 23.94
CA VAL A 530 47.21 -23.57 22.85
C VAL A 530 48.71 -23.59 23.16
N VAL A 531 49.29 -22.47 23.62
CA VAL A 531 50.73 -22.38 23.96
C VAL A 531 51.08 -23.27 25.14
N ARG A 532 50.31 -23.24 26.24
CA ARG A 532 50.60 -24.03 27.45
C ARG A 532 50.25 -25.52 27.31
N SER A 533 49.45 -25.91 26.31
CA SER A 533 49.20 -27.33 25.99
C SER A 533 49.98 -27.88 24.79
N GLN A 534 50.65 -27.01 24.03
CA GLN A 534 51.36 -27.32 22.78
C GLN A 534 50.50 -28.13 21.79
N LEU A 535 49.21 -27.78 21.66
CA LEU A 535 48.23 -28.54 20.87
C LEU A 535 47.22 -27.63 20.13
N GLY A 536 47.60 -27.14 18.95
CA GLY A 536 46.77 -26.28 18.09
C GLY A 536 45.60 -27.00 17.42
N SER A 537 44.58 -27.43 18.17
CA SER A 537 43.40 -28.15 17.64
C SER A 537 42.09 -27.39 17.85
N THR A 538 41.36 -27.14 16.76
CA THR A 538 39.99 -26.58 16.76
C THR A 538 39.06 -27.35 17.71
N SER A 539 39.08 -28.69 17.65
CA SER A 539 38.31 -29.60 18.49
C SER A 539 38.77 -29.64 19.96
N MET A 540 39.92 -29.05 20.30
CA MET A 540 40.36 -28.82 21.67
C MET A 540 39.78 -27.50 22.19
N LEU A 541 39.95 -26.39 21.46
CA LEU A 541 39.36 -25.09 21.78
C LEU A 541 37.84 -25.16 21.94
N GLN A 542 37.14 -25.83 21.00
CA GLN A 542 35.68 -26.01 21.04
C GLN A 542 35.19 -26.63 22.36
N ARG A 543 35.92 -27.63 22.90
CA ARG A 543 35.53 -28.33 24.13
C ARG A 543 35.95 -27.60 25.40
N LYS A 544 37.08 -26.87 25.37
CA LYS A 544 37.64 -26.18 26.54
C LYS A 544 37.00 -24.81 26.77
N LEU A 545 36.86 -24.00 25.71
CA LEU A 545 36.23 -22.68 25.75
C LEU A 545 34.69 -22.76 25.57
N LYS A 546 34.14 -23.96 25.34
CA LYS A 546 32.70 -24.23 25.12
C LYS A 546 32.08 -23.49 23.91
N VAL A 547 32.90 -22.95 23.02
CA VAL A 547 32.47 -22.22 21.82
C VAL A 547 32.02 -23.16 20.70
N GLY A 548 31.19 -22.67 19.77
CA GLY A 548 30.79 -23.44 18.58
C GLY A 548 31.95 -23.68 17.60
N PHE A 549 31.87 -24.75 16.80
CA PHE A 549 32.94 -25.16 15.86
C PHE A 549 33.43 -24.02 14.94
N ALA A 550 32.52 -23.20 14.40
CA ALA A 550 32.88 -22.06 13.57
C ALA A 550 33.64 -20.95 14.33
N ARG A 551 33.36 -20.73 15.63
CA ARG A 551 34.11 -19.78 16.47
C ARG A 551 35.48 -20.37 16.85
N ALA A 552 35.56 -21.68 17.14
CA ALA A 552 36.82 -22.38 17.37
C ALA A 552 37.73 -22.41 16.11
N GLY A 553 37.15 -22.44 14.90
CA GLY A 553 37.86 -22.25 13.64
C GLY A 553 38.49 -20.87 13.57
N ARG A 554 37.68 -19.81 13.64
CA ARG A 554 38.18 -18.41 13.60
C ARG A 554 39.21 -18.10 14.67
N LEU A 555 39.11 -18.67 15.87
CA LEU A 555 40.13 -18.54 16.91
C LEU A 555 41.47 -19.18 16.49
N MET A 556 41.47 -20.36 15.86
CA MET A 556 42.70 -20.95 15.31
C MET A 556 43.28 -20.11 14.16
N ASP A 557 42.44 -19.53 13.31
CA ASP A 557 42.87 -18.68 12.20
C ASP A 557 43.47 -17.35 12.69
N LEU A 558 42.88 -16.71 13.71
CA LEU A 558 43.45 -15.53 14.38
C LEU A 558 44.77 -15.84 15.11
N LEU A 559 44.94 -17.06 15.63
CA LEU A 559 46.21 -17.52 16.20
C LEU A 559 47.28 -17.78 15.12
N GLU A 560 46.89 -18.13 13.90
CA GLU A 560 47.79 -18.24 12.75
C GLU A 560 48.22 -16.84 12.27
N GLU A 561 47.29 -15.88 12.17
CA GLU A 561 47.59 -14.48 11.84
C GLU A 561 48.49 -13.80 12.87
N ARG A 562 48.34 -14.11 14.18
CA ARG A 562 49.23 -13.65 15.25
C ARG A 562 50.53 -14.48 15.38
N GLY A 563 50.78 -15.45 14.51
CA GLY A 563 52.02 -16.26 14.49
C GLY A 563 52.18 -17.24 15.66
N VAL A 564 51.11 -17.52 16.41
CA VAL A 564 51.11 -18.44 17.55
C VAL A 564 51.10 -19.91 17.10
N VAL A 565 50.46 -20.19 15.97
CA VAL A 565 50.38 -21.52 15.34
C VAL A 565 50.77 -21.48 13.87
N GLY A 566 51.27 -22.61 13.37
CA GLY A 566 51.58 -22.80 11.95
C GLY A 566 50.33 -22.98 11.08
N PRO A 567 50.51 -23.09 9.75
CA PRO A 567 49.41 -23.17 8.80
C PRO A 567 48.58 -24.46 8.90
N SER A 568 47.36 -24.40 8.37
CA SER A 568 46.36 -25.47 8.53
C SER A 568 46.68 -26.76 7.74
N GLU A 569 47.31 -27.76 8.38
CA GLU A 569 47.49 -29.14 7.86
C GLU A 569 46.18 -29.97 7.79
N GLY A 570 45.13 -29.41 7.17
CA GLY A 570 43.87 -30.10 6.91
C GLY A 570 43.11 -30.50 8.19
N SER A 571 43.18 -31.78 8.55
CA SER A 571 42.46 -32.37 9.69
C SER A 571 43.32 -32.71 10.92
N LYS A 572 44.63 -32.43 10.86
CA LYS A 572 45.53 -32.54 12.03
C LYS A 572 45.39 -31.34 12.96
N ALA A 573 46.02 -31.41 14.12
CA ALA A 573 46.36 -30.20 14.89
C ALA A 573 47.43 -29.40 14.12
N ARG A 574 47.38 -28.07 14.22
CA ARG A 574 48.43 -27.17 13.74
C ARG A 574 49.58 -27.17 14.75
N ASP A 575 50.81 -27.06 14.25
CA ASP A 575 52.00 -26.90 15.09
C ASP A 575 51.92 -25.58 15.87
N VAL A 576 52.46 -25.55 17.09
CA VAL A 576 52.53 -24.35 17.92
C VAL A 576 53.92 -23.73 17.75
N LEU A 577 53.95 -22.46 17.36
CA LEU A 577 55.17 -21.73 17.00
C LEU A 577 55.70 -20.82 18.12
N MET A 578 54.83 -20.48 19.09
CA MET A 578 55.16 -19.65 20.25
C MET A 578 55.44 -20.49 21.49
N SER A 579 56.50 -20.16 22.21
CA SER A 579 56.83 -20.76 23.50
C SER A 579 56.07 -20.12 24.68
N PRO A 580 55.92 -20.81 25.82
CA PRO A 580 55.33 -20.21 27.02
C PRO A 580 56.05 -18.96 27.52
N GLU A 581 57.39 -18.92 27.39
CA GLU A 581 58.21 -17.78 27.82
C GLU A 581 57.93 -16.54 26.95
N GLU A 582 57.75 -16.70 25.64
CA GLU A 582 57.37 -15.60 24.73
C GLU A 582 55.94 -15.10 25.00
N LEU A 583 55.00 -15.99 25.33
CA LEU A 583 53.65 -15.62 25.72
C LEU A 583 53.62 -14.80 27.01
N ASP A 584 54.33 -15.23 28.05
CA ASP A 584 54.35 -14.52 29.33
C ASP A 584 54.96 -13.11 29.16
N ASN A 585 55.97 -12.93 28.28
CA ASN A 585 56.50 -11.62 27.89
C ASN A 585 55.49 -10.73 27.12
N LEU A 586 54.63 -11.31 26.28
CA LEU A 586 53.58 -10.56 25.57
C LEU A 586 52.47 -10.07 26.51
N ILE A 587 52.17 -10.85 27.55
CA ILE A 587 51.24 -10.48 28.63
C ILE A 587 51.84 -9.36 29.49
N GLU A 588 53.10 -9.45 29.91
CA GLU A 588 53.77 -8.39 30.70
C GLU A 588 53.93 -7.07 29.94
N SER A 589 54.03 -7.11 28.61
CA SER A 589 54.14 -5.92 27.76
C SER A 589 52.79 -5.30 27.34
N GLY A 590 51.65 -5.93 27.68
CA GLY A 590 50.32 -5.44 27.32
C GLY A 590 50.04 -5.48 25.81
N ALA A 591 50.65 -6.43 25.10
CA ALA A 591 50.48 -6.63 23.66
C ALA A 591 49.34 -7.60 23.30
N ILE A 592 48.66 -8.15 24.32
CA ILE A 592 47.50 -9.05 24.28
C ILE A 592 46.48 -8.53 25.29
#